data_AF-A0A9E3WZT4-F1
#
_entry.id   AF-A0A9E3WZT4-F1
#
_cell.length_a   1.000
_cell.length_b   1.000
_cell.length_c   1.000
_cell.angle_alpha   90.00
_cell.angle_beta   90.00
_cell.angle_gamma   90.00
#
_symmetry.space_group_name_H-M   'P 1'
#
loop_
_entity.id
_entity.type
_entity.pdbx_description
1 polymer ?
#
loop_
_entity_poly.entity_id
_entity_poly.type
_entity_poly.pdbx_seq_one_letter_code
_entity_poly.pdbx_strand_id
1 'polypeptide(L)'
;MFANKLTPTQLVDTLNTLGVPFVRGGSGVADWVEPSVLLAGLAECDEARLRLALIPLLLRHPHFSADINVALKRLSPAAAITLRCYYTAAYWLQSKYRARIERSLGAMESLPDLFSTELGLTS
;
A
#
# COMPACT_ATOMS: atom_id res chain seq x y z
N MET A 1 5.49 -17.17 15.98
CA MET A 1 4.08 -16.74 16.19
C MET A 1 3.55 -16.32 14.83
N PHE A 2 2.73 -17.17 14.19
CA PHE A 2 2.32 -16.97 12.80
C PHE A 2 1.38 -15.75 12.72
N ALA A 3 1.79 -14.72 11.99
CA ALA A 3 0.89 -13.63 11.64
C ALA A 3 -0.28 -14.22 10.85
N ASN A 4 -1.51 -13.88 11.24
CA ASN A 4 -2.72 -14.30 10.56
C ASN A 4 -2.67 -13.80 9.11
N LYS A 5 -2.30 -14.68 8.16
CA LYS A 5 -2.08 -14.30 6.77
C LYS A 5 -3.44 -14.01 6.15
N LEU A 6 -3.65 -12.76 5.73
CA LEU A 6 -4.88 -12.36 5.05
C LEU A 6 -4.99 -13.13 3.73
N THR A 7 -6.19 -13.64 3.45
CA THR A 7 -6.50 -14.25 2.16
C THR A 7 -6.61 -13.17 1.07
N PRO A 8 -6.40 -13.50 -0.22
CA PRO A 8 -6.60 -12.56 -1.32
C PRO A 8 -7.99 -11.91 -1.31
N THR A 9 -9.04 -12.68 -0.97
CA THR A 9 -10.41 -12.19 -0.85
C THR A 9 -10.53 -11.12 0.24
N GLN A 10 -9.96 -11.36 1.43
CA GLN A 10 -9.96 -10.38 2.52
C GLN A 10 -9.18 -9.10 2.16
N LEU A 11 -8.08 -9.23 1.42
CA LEU A 11 -7.33 -8.08 0.91
C LEU A 11 -8.20 -7.23 -0.04
N VAL A 12 -8.92 -7.86 -0.96
CA VAL A 12 -9.85 -7.17 -1.88
C VAL A 12 -10.98 -6.49 -1.11
N ASP A 13 -11.61 -7.19 -0.18
CA ASP A 13 -12.73 -6.65 0.61
C ASP A 13 -12.28 -5.44 1.46
N THR A 14 -11.08 -5.52 2.05
CA THR A 14 -10.48 -4.41 2.81
C THR A 14 -10.17 -3.22 1.90
N LEU A 15 -9.58 -3.44 0.73
CA LEU A 15 -9.30 -2.38 -0.25
C LEU A 15 -10.58 -1.67 -0.72
N ASN A 16 -11.64 -2.43 -1.00
CA ASN A 16 -12.93 -1.88 -1.40
C ASN A 16 -13.53 -0.98 -0.30
N THR A 17 -13.45 -1.42 0.96
CA THR A 17 -13.92 -0.65 2.13
C THR A 17 -13.12 0.63 2.33
N LEU A 18 -11.83 0.60 1.99
CA LEU A 18 -10.95 1.77 1.98
C LEU A 18 -11.13 2.66 0.73
N GLY A 19 -12.11 2.40 -0.13
CA GLY A 19 -12.35 3.21 -1.32
C GLY A 19 -11.30 3.04 -2.42
N VAL A 20 -10.64 1.87 -2.45
CA VAL A 20 -9.63 1.47 -3.45
C VAL A 20 -10.14 0.27 -4.24
N PRO A 21 -11.14 0.43 -5.14
CA PRO A 21 -11.69 -0.65 -5.95
C PRO A 21 -10.77 -1.02 -7.14
N PHE A 22 -9.51 -1.33 -6.84
CA PHE A 22 -8.45 -1.58 -7.83
C PHE A 22 -8.51 -3.00 -8.40
N VAL A 23 -8.93 -3.97 -7.59
CA VAL A 23 -9.08 -5.38 -7.98
C VAL A 23 -10.54 -5.77 -7.83
N ARG A 24 -11.12 -6.37 -8.88
CA ARG A 24 -12.48 -6.94 -8.83
C ARG A 24 -12.45 -8.31 -8.16
N GLY A 25 -13.47 -8.60 -7.36
CA GLY A 25 -13.61 -9.82 -6.57
C GLY A 25 -14.03 -9.49 -5.15
N GLY A 26 -13.81 -10.42 -4.23
CA GLY A 26 -14.16 -10.26 -2.82
C GLY A 26 -15.43 -11.01 -2.43
N SER A 27 -15.61 -11.22 -1.13
CA SER A 27 -16.84 -11.76 -0.54
C SER A 27 -17.87 -10.66 -0.26
N GLY A 28 -17.44 -9.39 -0.26
CA GLY A 28 -18.24 -8.24 0.12
C GLY A 28 -18.30 -7.99 1.63
N VAL A 29 -17.64 -8.82 2.45
CA VAL A 29 -17.56 -8.67 3.90
C VAL A 29 -16.11 -8.36 4.28
N ALA A 30 -15.87 -7.12 4.70
CA ALA A 30 -14.56 -6.70 5.19
C ALA A 30 -14.55 -6.66 6.72
N ASP A 31 -13.60 -7.35 7.32
CA ASP A 31 -13.23 -7.14 8.71
C ASP A 31 -12.30 -5.93 8.82
N TRP A 32 -12.27 -5.29 9.99
CA TRP A 32 -11.27 -4.28 10.27
C TRP A 32 -9.88 -4.93 10.32
N VAL A 33 -8.95 -4.40 9.54
CA VAL A 33 -7.57 -4.86 9.45
C VAL A 33 -6.64 -3.71 9.83
N GLU A 34 -5.70 -3.99 10.73
CA GLU A 34 -4.64 -3.04 11.09
C GLU A 34 -3.82 -2.64 9.85
N PRO A 35 -3.53 -1.36 9.61
CA PRO A 35 -2.81 -0.91 8.41
C PRO A 35 -1.48 -1.65 8.17
N SER A 36 -0.69 -1.89 9.23
CA SER A 36 0.58 -2.62 9.13
C SER A 36 0.40 -4.06 8.63
N VAL A 37 -0.71 -4.72 9.00
CA VAL A 37 -1.06 -6.08 8.56
C VAL A 37 -1.56 -6.07 7.12
N LEU A 38 -2.35 -5.07 6.72
CA LEU A 38 -2.80 -4.91 5.34
C LEU A 38 -1.62 -4.67 4.39
N LEU A 39 -0.73 -3.73 4.73
CA LEU A 39 0.46 -3.41 3.95
C LEU A 39 1.36 -4.65 3.76
N ALA A 40 1.58 -5.40 4.84
CA ALA A 40 2.34 -6.64 4.78
C ALA A 40 1.63 -7.70 3.92
N GLY A 41 0.34 -7.93 4.15
CA GLY A 41 -0.46 -8.90 3.40
C GLY A 41 -0.51 -8.62 1.90
N LEU A 42 -0.64 -7.34 1.51
CA LEU A 42 -0.57 -6.93 0.11
C LEU A 42 0.81 -7.21 -0.49
N ALA A 43 1.89 -6.87 0.21
CA ALA A 43 3.26 -7.05 -0.28
C ALA A 43 3.68 -8.53 -0.42
N GLU A 44 3.19 -9.42 0.45
CA GLU A 44 3.45 -10.86 0.39
C GLU A 44 2.52 -11.63 -0.54
N CYS A 45 1.51 -10.98 -1.11
CA CYS A 45 0.56 -11.65 -1.97
C CYS A 45 1.22 -12.11 -3.27
N ASP A 46 1.02 -13.38 -3.65
CA ASP A 46 1.55 -13.91 -4.91
C ASP A 46 0.91 -13.22 -6.13
N GLU A 47 -0.30 -12.68 -5.96
CA GLU A 47 -1.00 -11.94 -7.02
C GLU A 47 -0.40 -10.54 -7.24
N ALA A 48 0.22 -10.34 -8.40
CA ALA A 48 0.84 -9.07 -8.77
C ALA A 48 -0.13 -7.88 -8.72
N ARG A 49 -1.42 -8.07 -9.04
CA ARG A 49 -2.43 -7.01 -8.98
C ARG A 49 -2.70 -6.53 -7.55
N LEU A 50 -2.68 -7.44 -6.58
CA LEU A 50 -2.84 -7.09 -5.17
C LEU A 50 -1.60 -6.39 -4.63
N ARG A 51 -0.40 -6.85 -5.00
CA ARG A 51 0.83 -6.11 -4.68
C ARG A 51 0.80 -4.70 -5.26
N LEU A 52 0.38 -4.54 -6.53
CA LEU A 52 0.25 -3.23 -7.18
C LEU A 52 -0.78 -2.31 -6.51
N ALA A 53 -1.78 -2.84 -5.83
CA ALA A 53 -2.79 -2.06 -5.12
C ALA A 53 -2.21 -1.22 -3.96
N LEU A 54 -0.98 -1.51 -3.51
CA LEU A 54 -0.24 -0.67 -2.56
C LEU A 54 -0.13 0.78 -3.04
N ILE A 55 0.06 1.00 -4.35
CA ILE A 55 0.21 2.35 -4.92
C ILE A 55 -1.07 3.18 -4.74
N PRO A 56 -2.24 2.78 -5.30
CA PRO A 56 -3.47 3.53 -5.12
C PRO A 56 -3.95 3.56 -3.66
N LEU A 57 -3.61 2.55 -2.84
CA LEU A 57 -3.86 2.57 -1.40
C LEU A 57 -3.14 3.73 -0.72
N LEU A 58 -1.82 3.84 -0.89
CA LEU A 58 -1.00 4.89 -0.29
C LEU A 58 -1.34 6.28 -0.85
N LEU A 59 -1.71 6.35 -2.13
CA LEU A 59 -2.23 7.57 -2.73
C LEU A 59 -3.60 7.98 -2.24
N ARG A 60 -4.40 7.08 -1.65
CA ARG A 60 -5.71 7.40 -1.06
C ARG A 60 -5.61 7.62 0.44
N HIS A 61 -4.69 6.92 1.11
CA HIS A 61 -4.50 6.94 2.56
C HIS A 61 -3.02 7.21 2.91
N PRO A 62 -2.53 8.46 2.75
CA PRO A 62 -1.11 8.77 2.96
C PRO A 62 -0.65 8.52 4.40
N HIS A 63 -1.57 8.65 5.38
CA HIS A 63 -1.31 8.38 6.80
C HIS A 63 -0.84 6.94 7.08
N PHE A 64 -1.09 5.98 6.17
CA PHE A 64 -0.55 4.61 6.27
C PHE A 64 0.99 4.58 6.18
N SER A 65 1.64 5.68 5.78
CA SER A 65 3.10 5.80 5.83
C SER A 65 3.67 5.57 7.23
N ALA A 66 2.91 5.89 8.29
CA ALA A 66 3.32 5.66 9.66
C ALA A 66 3.53 4.16 9.99
N ASP A 67 2.81 3.28 9.31
CA ASP A 67 2.79 1.83 9.56
C ASP A 67 3.79 1.04 8.69
N ILE A 68 4.43 1.69 7.73
CA ILE A 68 5.34 1.04 6.78
C ILE A 68 6.49 0.31 7.48
N ASN A 69 7.13 0.97 8.46
CA ASN A 69 8.23 0.36 9.21
C ASN A 69 7.77 -0.81 10.09
N VAL A 70 6.52 -0.80 10.54
CA VAL A 70 5.93 -1.91 11.29
C VAL A 70 5.62 -3.08 10.36
N ALA A 71 5.10 -2.80 9.16
CA ALA A 71 4.86 -3.80 8.13
C ALA A 71 6.17 -4.48 7.70
N LEU A 72 7.22 -3.71 7.41
CA LEU A 72 8.53 -4.24 6.97
C LEU A 72 9.14 -5.26 7.94
N LYS A 73 8.94 -5.10 9.26
CA LYS A 73 9.44 -6.04 10.28
C LYS A 73 8.81 -7.43 10.20
N ARG A 74 7.66 -7.55 9.52
CA ARG A 74 6.90 -8.81 9.39
C ARG A 74 7.18 -9.52 8.07
N LEU A 75 7.83 -8.85 7.12
CA LEU A 75 7.96 -9.29 5.75
C LEU A 75 9.16 -10.19 5.51
N SER A 76 9.00 -11.16 4.61
CA SER A 76 10.15 -11.79 3.96
C SER A 76 11.01 -10.75 3.21
N PRO A 77 12.32 -10.99 2.99
CA PRO A 77 13.18 -10.03 2.29
C PRO A 77 12.67 -9.60 0.91
N ALA A 78 12.10 -10.54 0.14
CA ALA A 78 11.56 -10.25 -1.19
C ALA A 78 10.30 -9.35 -1.14
N ALA A 79 9.41 -9.61 -0.18
CA ALA A 79 8.22 -8.80 0.02
C ALA A 79 8.57 -7.41 0.58
N ALA A 80 9.59 -7.31 1.44
CA ALA A 80 10.09 -6.03 1.93
C ALA A 80 10.59 -5.13 0.79
N ILE A 81 11.33 -5.69 -0.17
CA ILE A 81 11.74 -4.97 -1.39
C ILE A 81 10.50 -4.50 -2.18
N THR A 82 9.51 -5.37 -2.35
CA THR A 82 8.25 -5.01 -3.03
C THR A 82 7.58 -3.80 -2.36
N LEU A 83 7.43 -3.84 -1.03
CA LEU A 83 6.80 -2.76 -0.28
C LEU A 83 7.56 -1.44 -0.45
N ARG A 84 8.90 -1.45 -0.34
CA ARG A 84 9.73 -0.26 -0.55
C ARG A 84 9.60 0.31 -1.95
N CYS A 85 9.65 -0.55 -2.98
CA CYS A 85 9.52 -0.14 -4.38
C CYS A 85 8.17 0.52 -4.65
N TYR A 86 7.06 -0.10 -4.22
CA TYR A 86 5.73 0.45 -4.48
C TYR A 86 5.39 1.66 -3.61
N TYR A 87 5.90 1.73 -2.38
CA TYR A 87 5.84 2.96 -1.59
C TYR A 87 6.53 4.11 -2.32
N THR A 88 7.75 3.88 -2.81
CA THR A 88 8.52 4.91 -3.51
C THR A 88 7.87 5.30 -4.82
N ALA A 89 7.28 4.35 -5.55
CA ALA A 89 6.47 4.63 -6.73
C ALA A 89 5.27 5.53 -6.39
N ALA A 90 4.56 5.26 -5.29
CA ALA A 90 3.44 6.09 -4.84
C ALA A 90 3.88 7.52 -4.50
N TYR A 91 4.98 7.66 -3.76
CA TYR A 91 5.60 8.95 -3.44
C TYR A 91 5.92 9.76 -4.71
N TRP A 92 6.65 9.17 -5.66
CA TRP A 92 7.01 9.85 -6.91
C TRP A 92 5.79 10.16 -7.78
N LEU A 93 4.80 9.27 -7.81
CA LEU A 93 3.57 9.50 -8.55
C LEU A 93 2.76 10.66 -7.95
N GLN A 94 2.68 10.76 -6.62
CA GLN A 94 2.04 11.87 -5.93
C GLN A 94 2.78 13.18 -6.19
N SER A 95 4.11 13.18 -6.06
CA SER A 95 4.95 14.36 -6.28
C SER A 95 4.81 14.88 -7.72
N LYS A 96 4.91 14.00 -8.72
CA LYS A 96 4.86 14.37 -10.14
C LYS A 96 3.46 14.81 -10.60
N TYR A 97 2.39 14.21 -10.07
CA TYR A 97 1.03 14.44 -10.55
C TYR A 97 0.09 15.02 -9.50
N ARG A 98 0.64 15.70 -8.48
CA ARG A 98 -0.08 16.22 -7.31
C ARG A 98 -1.42 16.88 -7.67
N ALA A 99 -1.37 17.91 -8.51
CA ALA A 99 -2.57 18.66 -8.90
C ALA A 99 -3.64 17.80 -9.62
N ARG A 100 -3.23 16.78 -10.37
CA ARG A 100 -4.16 15.86 -11.05
C ARG A 100 -4.79 14.89 -10.06
N ILE A 101 -4.01 14.40 -9.10
CA ILE A 101 -4.48 13.48 -8.07
C ILE A 101 -5.43 14.20 -7.11
N GLU A 102 -5.07 15.41 -6.67
CA GLU A 102 -5.90 16.22 -5.78
C GLU A 102 -7.27 16.57 -6.39
N ARG A 103 -7.33 16.78 -7.72
CA ARG A 103 -8.61 16.99 -8.42
C ARG A 103 -9.52 15.78 -8.38
N SER A 104 -8.95 14.57 -8.37
CA SER A 104 -9.71 13.31 -8.41
C SER A 104 -10.02 12.75 -7.02
N LEU A 105 -9.11 12.94 -6.05
CA LEU A 105 -9.18 12.33 -4.72
C LEU A 105 -9.46 13.34 -3.60
N GLY A 106 -9.41 14.64 -3.89
CA GLY A 106 -9.50 15.71 -2.90
C GLY A 106 -8.12 16.18 -2.43
N ALA A 107 -8.08 17.19 -1.55
CA ALA A 107 -6.85 17.60 -0.90
C ALA A 107 -6.31 16.47 -0.02
N MET A 108 -5.01 16.20 -0.12
CA MET A 108 -4.38 15.06 0.54
C MET A 108 -3.05 15.44 1.15
N GLU A 109 -2.74 14.78 2.28
CA GLU A 109 -1.41 14.85 2.87
C GLU A 109 -0.36 14.30 1.89
N SER A 110 0.83 14.87 1.93
CA SER A 110 1.95 14.39 1.13
C SER A 110 2.56 13.16 1.78
N LEU A 111 2.82 12.13 0.98
CA LEU A 111 3.60 10.97 1.40
C LEU A 111 5.03 11.44 1.73
N PRO A 112 5.60 11.06 2.88
CA PRO A 112 6.99 11.34 3.18
C PRO A 112 7.92 10.47 2.33
N ASP A 113 9.10 11.00 1.99
CA ASP A 113 10.14 10.18 1.37
C ASP A 113 10.80 9.29 2.44
N LEU A 114 10.57 7.97 2.35
CA LEU A 114 11.13 7.00 3.30
C LEU A 114 12.31 6.21 2.72
N PHE A 115 12.39 6.04 1.40
CA PHE A 115 13.27 5.03 0.78
C PHE A 115 14.02 5.51 -0.46
N SER A 116 13.86 6.75 -0.95
CA SER A 116 14.58 7.18 -2.16
C SER A 116 16.10 7.05 -2.00
N THR A 117 16.65 7.34 -0.81
CA THR A 117 18.09 7.16 -0.53
C THR A 117 18.49 5.68 -0.54
N GLU A 118 17.69 4.81 0.09
CA GLU A 118 17.95 3.37 0.12
C GLU A 118 17.94 2.76 -1.30
N LEU A 119 17.07 3.28 -2.16
CA LEU A 119 16.90 2.81 -3.54
C LEU A 119 17.80 3.53 -4.56
N GLY A 120 18.65 4.48 -4.13
CA GLY A 120 19.52 5.24 -5.02
C GLY A 120 18.78 6.17 -5.99
N LEU A 121 17.62 6.68 -5.60
CA LEU A 121 16.74 7.54 -6.41
C LEU A 121 16.82 9.03 -6.01
N THR A 122 17.77 9.41 -5.16
CA THR A 122 18.02 10.80 -4.79
C THR A 122 18.59 11.55 -6.00
N SER A 123 17.90 12.61 -6.43
CA SER A 123 18.34 13.56 -7.46
C SER A 123 19.39 14.52 -6.94
#